data_AF-A0AA48HXP9-F1
#
_entry.id   AF-A0AA48HXP9-F1
#
_cell.length_a   1.000
_cell.length_b   1.000
_cell.length_c   1.000
_cell.angle_alpha   90.00
_cell.angle_beta   90.00
_cell.angle_gamma   90.00
#
_symmetry.space_group_name_H-M   'P 1'
#
loop_
_entity.id
_entity.type
_entity.pdbx_description
1 polymer ?
#
loop_
_entity_poly.entity_id
_entity_poly.type
_entity_poly.pdbx_seq_one_letter_code
_entity_poly.pdbx_strand_id
1 'polypeptide(L)'
;MDHFQRVELEYAVRLQVVKILIGEAEHLMEYLSLVVMQINPSNGYVLVNEETPEPLFSKIKNNLVQPKPKKGVKVSSSLQVSLNF
;
A
#
# COMPACT_ATOMS: atom_id res chain seq x y z
N MET A 1 -46.39 0.96 -9.23
CA MET A 1 -45.14 1.63 -9.64
C MET A 1 -45.13 1.69 -11.15
N ASP A 2 -44.93 2.88 -11.69
CA ASP A 2 -44.78 3.09 -13.13
C ASP A 2 -43.38 2.61 -13.60
N HIS A 3 -43.25 2.24 -14.87
CA HIS A 3 -41.99 1.79 -15.47
C HIS A 3 -40.88 2.84 -15.28
N PHE A 4 -41.22 4.11 -15.45
CA PHE A 4 -40.31 5.23 -15.25
C PHE A 4 -39.74 5.27 -13.82
N GLN A 5 -40.61 5.16 -12.81
CA GLN A 5 -40.21 5.15 -11.39
C GLN A 5 -39.27 3.99 -11.06
N ARG A 6 -39.45 2.83 -11.72
CA ARG A 6 -38.57 1.67 -11.53
C ARG A 6 -37.18 1.92 -12.11
N VAL A 7 -37.09 2.53 -13.29
CA VAL A 7 -35.82 2.88 -13.94
C VAL A 7 -35.09 3.96 -13.14
N GLU A 8 -35.80 4.97 -12.64
CA GLU A 8 -35.22 6.00 -11.76
C GLU A 8 -34.66 5.40 -10.47
N LEU A 9 -35.41 4.49 -9.83
CA LEU A 9 -34.95 3.82 -8.61
C LEU A 9 -33.70 2.98 -8.89
N GLU A 10 -33.69 2.22 -9.99
CA GLU A 10 -32.53 1.42 -10.39
C GLU A 10 -31.30 2.29 -10.65
N TYR A 11 -31.47 3.40 -11.36
CA TYR A 11 -30.38 4.35 -11.60
C TYR A 11 -29.87 4.97 -10.29
N ALA A 12 -30.76 5.39 -9.40
CA ALA A 12 -30.39 5.98 -8.11
C ALA A 12 -29.57 5.01 -7.25
N VAL A 13 -30.00 3.75 -7.18
CA VAL A 13 -29.27 2.69 -6.45
C VAL A 13 -27.88 2.48 -7.06
N ARG A 14 -27.79 2.34 -8.40
CA ARG A 14 -26.49 2.17 -9.08
C ARG A 14 -25.57 3.35 -8.82
N LEU A 15 -26.08 4.57 -8.91
CA LEU A 15 -25.32 5.79 -8.64
C LEU A 15 -24.82 5.83 -7.20
N GLN A 16 -25.66 5.44 -6.24
CA GLN A 16 -25.27 5.41 -4.82
C GLN A 16 -24.18 4.39 -4.56
N VAL A 17 -24.27 3.20 -5.14
CA VAL A 17 -23.22 2.18 -5.06
C VAL A 17 -21.90 2.69 -5.64
N VAL A 18 -21.93 3.31 -6.83
CA VAL A 18 -20.72 3.87 -7.46
C VAL A 18 -20.08 4.95 -6.58
N LYS A 19 -20.89 5.85 -6.01
CA LYS A 19 -20.38 6.90 -5.10
C LYS A 19 -19.70 6.33 -3.87
N ILE A 20 -20.28 5.29 -3.25
CA ILE A 20 -19.68 4.62 -2.10
C ILE A 20 -18.33 4.01 -2.49
N LEU A 21 -18.28 3.28 -3.61
CA LEU A 21 -17.04 2.65 -4.08
C LEU A 21 -15.94 3.67 -4.38
N ILE A 22 -16.29 4.83 -4.95
CA ILE A 22 -15.32 5.92 -5.16
C ILE A 22 -14.80 6.45 -3.82
N GLY A 23 -15.68 6.72 -2.86
CA GLY A 23 -15.26 7.21 -1.54
C GLY A 23 -14.36 6.22 -0.80
N GLU A 24 -14.67 4.92 -0.86
CA GLU A 24 -13.80 3.88 -0.29
C GLU A 24 -12.45 3.79 -0.99
N ALA A 25 -12.42 3.98 -2.32
CA ALA A 25 -11.16 4.01 -3.07
C ALA A 25 -10.32 5.24 -2.73
N GLU A 26 -10.94 6.41 -2.59
CA GLU A 26 -10.26 7.64 -2.14
C GLU A 26 -9.66 7.47 -0.75
N HIS A 27 -10.44 6.90 0.18
CA HIS A 27 -9.96 6.59 1.53
C HIS A 27 -8.79 5.59 1.51
N LEU A 28 -8.86 4.56 0.66
CA LEU A 28 -7.76 3.62 0.48
C LEU A 28 -6.49 4.30 -0.06
N MET A 29 -6.64 5.22 -1.00
CA MET A 29 -5.51 6.00 -1.53
C MET A 29 -4.87 6.87 -0.47
N GLU A 30 -5.65 7.48 0.42
CA GLU A 30 -5.15 8.19 1.59
C GLU A 30 -4.32 7.27 2.50
N TYR A 31 -4.79 6.05 2.77
CA TYR A 31 -4.01 5.09 3.55
C TYR A 31 -2.70 4.67 2.87
N LEU A 32 -2.69 4.51 1.55
CA LEU A 32 -1.46 4.20 0.80
C LEU A 32 -0.43 5.33 0.91
N SER A 33 -0.88 6.59 1.03
CA SER A 33 0.03 7.72 1.22
C SER A 33 0.83 7.65 2.53
N LEU A 34 0.36 6.89 3.52
CA LEU A 34 1.05 6.66 4.79
C LEU A 34 2.18 5.63 4.68
N VAL A 35 2.27 4.90 3.57
CA VAL A 35 3.29 3.87 3.36
C VAL A 35 4.55 4.52 2.79
N VAL A 36 5.60 4.58 3.60
CA VAL A 36 6.89 5.13 3.20
C VAL A 36 7.85 3.98 2.94
N MET A 37 8.39 3.90 1.72
CA MET A 37 9.27 2.82 1.29
C MET A 37 10.55 3.37 0.67
N GLN A 38 11.66 2.68 0.93
CA GLN A 38 12.97 2.99 0.37
C GLN A 38 13.45 1.81 -0.46
N ILE A 39 13.91 2.08 -1.69
CA ILE A 39 14.50 1.08 -2.56
C ILE A 39 16.00 1.31 -2.57
N ASN A 40 16.77 0.30 -2.16
CA ASN A 40 18.21 0.33 -2.24
C ASN A 40 18.62 0.21 -3.72
N PRO A 41 19.24 1.25 -4.32
CA PRO A 41 19.53 1.27 -5.76
C PRO A 41 20.59 0.23 -6.16
N SER A 42 21.43 -0.23 -5.21
CA SER A 42 22.54 -1.13 -5.48
C SER A 42 22.12 -2.59 -5.62
N ASN A 43 21.07 -3.02 -4.91
CA ASN A 43 20.63 -4.41 -4.88
C ASN A 43 19.12 -4.59 -5.12
N GLY A 44 18.37 -3.49 -5.26
CA GLY A 44 16.93 -3.47 -5.45
C GLY A 44 16.11 -3.84 -4.21
N TYR A 45 16.74 -4.06 -3.06
CA TYR A 45 16.02 -4.41 -1.83
C TYR A 45 15.13 -3.26 -1.40
N VAL A 46 13.96 -3.62 -0.90
CA VAL A 46 12.94 -2.66 -0.51
C VAL A 46 12.76 -2.70 1.00
N LEU A 47 12.86 -1.55 1.64
CA LEU A 47 12.65 -1.37 3.07
C LEU A 47 11.39 -0.55 3.28
N VAL A 48 10.52 -1.01 4.18
CA VAL A 48 9.39 -0.22 4.68
C VAL A 48 9.90 0.60 5.85
N ASN A 49 9.67 1.91 5.83
CA ASN A 49 10.07 2.83 6.89
C ASN A 49 9.17 2.65 8.11
N GLU A 50 9.75 2.80 9.30
CA GLU A 50 9.06 2.76 10.60
C GLU A 50 8.05 3.90 10.78
N GLU A 51 8.13 4.94 9.95
CA GLU A 51 7.09 5.98 9.83
C GLU A 51 5.75 5.44 9.29
N THR A 52 5.76 4.29 8.61
CA THR A 52 4.53 3.62 8.19
C THR A 52 3.79 3.14 9.44
N PRO A 53 2.52 3.52 9.66
CA PRO A 53 1.80 3.13 10.88
C PRO A 53 1.43 1.64 10.89
N GLU A 54 1.23 1.09 12.09
CA GLU A 54 0.64 -0.24 12.24
C GLU A 54 -0.87 -0.24 11.96
N PRO A 55 -1.45 -1.33 11.42
CA PRO A 55 -0.83 -2.63 11.14
C PRO A 55 -0.15 -2.72 9.75
N LEU A 56 -0.11 -1.62 8.99
CA LEU A 56 0.39 -1.62 7.61
C LEU A 56 1.87 -1.98 7.56
N PHE A 57 2.68 -1.42 8.46
CA PHE A 57 4.10 -1.73 8.56
C PHE A 57 4.35 -3.24 8.68
N SER A 58 3.78 -3.88 9.70
CA SER A 58 3.98 -5.32 9.94
C SER A 58 3.45 -6.16 8.78
N LYS A 59 2.29 -5.83 8.24
CA LYS A 59 1.71 -6.58 7.11
C LYS A 59 2.57 -6.49 5.86
N ILE A 60 3.05 -5.30 5.50
CA ILE A 60 3.87 -5.13 4.30
C ILE A 60 5.23 -5.79 4.52
N LYS A 61 5.90 -5.52 5.64
CA LYS A 61 7.21 -6.10 5.97
C LYS A 61 7.22 -7.62 5.91
N ASN A 62 6.17 -8.27 6.42
CA ASN A 62 6.09 -9.74 6.48
C ASN A 62 5.72 -10.39 5.14
N ASN A 63 5.04 -9.68 4.24
CA ASN A 63 4.55 -10.22 2.96
C ASN A 63 5.34 -9.74 1.74
N LEU A 64 6.23 -8.75 1.90
CA LEU A 64 7.01 -8.17 0.81
C LEU A 64 8.09 -9.15 0.33
N VAL A 65 7.94 -9.64 -0.89
CA VAL A 65 8.93 -10.50 -1.53
C VAL A 65 10.12 -9.66 -2.02
N GLN A 66 11.31 -9.94 -1.46
CA GLN A 66 12.55 -9.26 -1.85
C GLN A 66 13.13 -9.82 -3.16
N PRO A 67 13.87 -9.01 -3.93
CA PRO A 67 14.61 -9.51 -5.08
C PRO A 67 15.62 -10.59 -4.67
N LYS A 68 15.82 -11.58 -5.54
CA LYS A 68 16.88 -12.58 -5.35
C LYS A 68 18.25 -11.89 -5.48
N PRO A 69 19.21 -12.13 -4.58
CA PRO A 69 20.52 -11.53 -4.69
C PRO A 69 21.18 -11.95 -6.02
N LYS A 70 21.64 -10.96 -6.81
CA LYS A 70 22.48 -11.23 -7.97
C LYS A 70 23.79 -11.86 -7.45
N LYS A 71 24.02 -13.14 -7.77
CA LYS A 71 25.26 -13.86 -7.45
C LYS A 71 26.45 -13.05 -8.01
N GLY A 72 27.16 -12.33 -7.15
CA GLY A 72 28.34 -11.54 -7.55
C GLY A 72 28.58 -10.26 -6.75
N VAL A 73 27.57 -9.70 -6.06
CA VAL A 73 27.79 -8.51 -5.23
C VAL A 73 28.13 -8.95 -3.81
N LYS A 74 29.41 -8.85 -3.42
CA LYS A 74 29.83 -8.93 -2.01
C LYS A 74 29.21 -7.74 -1.28
N VAL A 75 28.12 -7.96 -0.56
CA VAL A 75 27.59 -6.98 0.38
C VAL A 75 28.60 -6.92 1.54
N SER A 76 29.40 -5.85 1.56
CA SER A 76 30.19 -5.48 2.73
C SER A 76 29.24 -5.30 3.91
N SER A 77 29.34 -6.16 4.91
CA SER A 77 28.65 -6.06 6.18
C SER A 77 29.17 -4.85 6.96
N SER A 78 28.61 -3.67 6.71
CA SER A 78 28.96 -2.48 7.51
C SER A 78 27.78 -1.55 7.77
N LEU A 79 26.57 -2.08 7.90
CA LEU A 79 25.45 -1.35 8.51
C LEU A 79 25.00 -2.08 9.77
N GLN A 80 25.94 -2.27 10.69
CA GLN A 80 25.60 -2.18 12.12
C GLN A 80 25.59 -0.69 12.44
N VAL A 81 24.43 -0.04 12.35
CA VAL A 81 24.23 1.22 13.04
C VAL A 81 23.84 0.86 14.47
N SER A 82 24.80 0.98 15.36
CA SER A 82 24.62 0.95 16.80
C SER A 82 23.73 2.14 17.20
N LEU A 83 22.52 1.87 17.67
CA LEU A 83 21.76 2.84 18.45
C LEU A 83 22.32 2.79 19.89
N ASN A 84 23.14 3.78 20.22
CA ASN A 84 23.56 4.07 21.60
C ASN A 84 22.86 5.36 22.04
N PHE A 85 22.09 5.21 23.12
CA PHE A 85 21.41 6.21 23.98
C PHE A 85 20.17 6.91 23.45
#